data_AF-A0A930URI4-F1
#
_entry.id   AF-A0A930URI4-F1
#
_cell.length_a   1.000
_cell.length_b   1.000
_cell.length_c   1.000
_cell.angle_alpha   90.00
_cell.angle_beta   90.00
_cell.angle_gamma   90.00
#
_symmetry.space_group_name_H-M   'P 1'
#
loop_
_entity.id
_entity.type
_entity.pdbx_description
1 polymer ?
#
loop_
_entity_poly.entity_id
_entity_poly.type
_entity_poly.pdbx_seq_one_letter_code
_entity_poly.pdbx_strand_id
1 'polypeptide(L)'
;MAPSLVRAEKAALGKTPTDVWWHTIVPTNSRERTAYPTQKPLGLLERIVKVHSHPRDRLLDFFAGSGTFGEAAAKHGRSCILVDESPVAIRIMEKRLMHYNPVLEKGKRGRRKPESGGWA
;
A
#
# COMPACT_ATOMS: atom_id res chain seq x y z
N MET A 1 -8.64 -25.93 -15.96
CA MET A 1 -9.92 -26.36 -16.55
C MET A 1 -9.72 -26.47 -18.06
N ALA A 2 -10.18 -27.55 -18.69
CA ALA A 2 -10.08 -27.67 -20.15
C ALA A 2 -10.85 -26.51 -20.82
N PRO A 3 -10.33 -25.90 -21.91
CA PRO A 3 -10.97 -24.75 -22.57
C PRO A 3 -12.43 -24.99 -22.97
N SER A 4 -12.81 -26.23 -23.25
CA SER A 4 -14.17 -26.64 -23.62
C SER A 4 -15.21 -26.61 -22.49
N LEU A 5 -14.77 -26.48 -21.22
CA LEU A 5 -15.66 -26.49 -20.05
C LEU A 5 -16.01 -25.09 -19.53
N VAL A 6 -15.54 -24.02 -20.19
CA VAL A 6 -15.75 -22.63 -19.76
C VAL A 6 -16.74 -21.94 -20.71
N ARG A 7 -17.81 -21.37 -20.16
CA ARG A 7 -18.79 -20.57 -20.92
C ARG A 7 -18.10 -19.33 -21.53
N ALA A 8 -18.53 -18.91 -22.73
CA ALA A 8 -17.94 -17.77 -23.46
C ALA A 8 -17.91 -16.48 -22.62
N GLU A 9 -18.98 -16.20 -21.86
CA GLU A 9 -19.06 -15.06 -20.94
C GLU A 9 -17.94 -15.10 -19.87
N LYS A 10 -17.72 -16.26 -19.24
CA LYS A 10 -16.65 -16.44 -18.25
C LYS A 10 -15.26 -16.36 -18.90
N ALA A 11 -15.11 -16.81 -20.14
CA ALA A 11 -13.86 -16.67 -20.88
C ALA A 11 -13.55 -15.19 -21.21
N ALA A 12 -14.58 -14.39 -21.51
CA ALA A 12 -14.44 -12.95 -21.79
C ALA A 12 -13.96 -12.15 -20.57
N LEU A 13 -14.33 -12.57 -19.36
CA LEU A 13 -13.85 -11.98 -18.09
C LEU A 13 -12.39 -12.34 -17.77
N GLY A 14 -11.79 -13.28 -18.51
CA GLY A 14 -10.46 -13.79 -18.27
C GLY A 14 -10.39 -14.81 -17.13
N LYS A 15 -9.15 -15.22 -16.80
CA LYS A 15 -8.92 -16.21 -15.73
C LYS A 15 -9.02 -15.54 -14.37
N THR A 16 -9.82 -16.11 -13.48
CA THR A 16 -9.84 -15.73 -12.07
C THR A 16 -8.42 -15.88 -11.50
N PRO A 17 -7.87 -14.84 -10.85
CA PRO A 17 -6.65 -14.94 -10.07
C PRO A 17 -6.68 -16.10 -9.07
N THR A 18 -5.58 -16.85 -8.98
CA THR A 18 -5.32 -17.80 -7.88
C THR A 18 -4.83 -17.05 -6.63
N ASP A 19 -4.63 -17.76 -5.52
CA ASP A 19 -4.01 -17.25 -4.28
C ASP A 19 -2.47 -17.19 -4.33
N VAL A 20 -1.84 -17.91 -5.26
CA VAL A 20 -0.41 -17.80 -5.55
C VAL A 20 -0.17 -16.79 -6.67
N TRP A 21 0.59 -15.73 -6.39
CA TRP A 21 0.90 -14.67 -7.35
C TRP A 21 2.39 -14.62 -7.68
N TRP A 22 2.71 -14.82 -8.97
CA TRP A 22 4.04 -14.55 -9.48
C TRP A 22 4.23 -13.04 -9.64
N HIS A 23 5.18 -12.48 -8.89
CA HIS A 23 5.55 -11.07 -8.97
C HIS A 23 7.04 -10.91 -8.64
N THR A 24 7.73 -10.02 -9.34
CA THR A 24 9.15 -9.73 -9.04
C THR A 24 9.26 -8.82 -7.83
N ILE A 25 10.42 -8.85 -7.16
CA ILE A 25 10.82 -7.77 -6.26
C ILE A 25 11.02 -6.45 -7.03
N VAL A 26 11.26 -5.34 -6.32
CA VAL A 26 11.69 -4.08 -6.94
C VAL A 26 13.15 -4.23 -7.39
N PRO A 27 13.45 -4.20 -8.70
CA PRO A 27 14.82 -4.32 -9.18
C PRO A 27 15.69 -3.14 -8.75
N THR A 28 17.00 -3.36 -8.64
CA THR A 28 17.95 -2.31 -8.25
C THR A 28 18.02 -1.18 -9.27
N ASN A 29 17.75 -1.39 -10.56
CA ASN A 29 17.73 -0.34 -11.57
C ASN A 29 16.32 0.20 -11.87
N SER A 30 15.32 -0.16 -11.07
CA SER A 30 13.94 0.23 -11.34
C SER A 30 13.67 1.71 -11.11
N ARG A 31 12.85 2.31 -11.97
CA ARG A 31 12.40 3.71 -11.83
C ARG A 31 11.52 3.92 -10.60
N GLU A 32 10.82 2.88 -10.14
CA GLU A 32 10.01 2.99 -8.91
C GLU A 32 10.87 2.94 -7.64
N ARG A 33 12.15 2.56 -7.75
CA ARG A 33 13.02 2.32 -6.59
C ARG A 33 13.25 3.61 -5.82
N THR A 34 12.91 3.60 -4.55
CA THR A 34 13.27 4.64 -3.59
C THR A 34 14.55 4.27 -2.85
N ALA A 35 14.91 5.04 -1.83
CA ALA A 35 15.99 4.68 -0.90
C ALA A 35 15.52 3.77 0.25
N TYR A 36 14.23 3.39 0.30
CA TYR A 36 13.71 2.58 1.39
C TYR A 36 14.04 1.09 1.17
N PRO A 37 14.66 0.41 2.15
CA PRO A 37 15.30 -0.89 1.94
C PRO A 37 14.32 -2.02 1.62
N THR A 38 13.12 -1.99 2.18
CA THR A 38 12.11 -3.06 2.08
C THR A 38 10.91 -2.64 1.25
N GLN A 39 11.12 -1.77 0.25
CA GLN A 39 10.06 -1.30 -0.63
C GLN A 39 9.34 -2.46 -1.33
N LYS A 40 8.01 -2.50 -1.19
CA LYS A 40 7.15 -3.43 -1.92
C LYS A 40 6.95 -2.95 -3.37
N PRO A 41 6.86 -3.87 -4.37
CA PRO A 41 6.59 -3.52 -5.76
C PRO A 41 5.22 -2.87 -5.94
N LEU A 42 5.14 -1.84 -6.80
CA LEU A 42 3.91 -1.11 -7.03
C LEU A 42 2.81 -1.97 -7.65
N GLY A 43 3.15 -2.78 -8.66
CA GLY A 43 2.16 -3.64 -9.34
C GLY A 43 1.46 -4.62 -8.39
N LEU A 44 2.17 -5.11 -7.37
CA LEU A 44 1.61 -5.97 -6.34
C LEU A 44 0.57 -5.22 -5.50
N LEU A 45 0.89 -4.00 -5.07
CA LEU A 45 -0.03 -3.21 -4.24
C LEU A 45 -1.20 -2.64 -5.04
N GLU A 46 -1.02 -2.29 -6.31
CA GLU A 46 -2.12 -1.91 -7.22
C GLU A 46 -3.15 -3.04 -7.34
N ARG A 47 -2.69 -4.30 -7.42
CA ARG A 47 -3.59 -5.47 -7.42
C ARG A 47 -4.39 -5.55 -6.13
N ILE A 48 -3.73 -5.45 -4.97
CA ILE A 48 -4.40 -5.52 -3.65
C ILE A 48 -5.44 -4.41 -3.53
N VAL A 49 -5.08 -3.16 -3.86
CA VAL A 49 -6.00 -2.02 -3.82
C VAL A 49 -7.21 -2.25 -4.70
N LYS A 50 -7.03 -2.70 -5.95
CA LYS A 50 -8.15 -2.92 -6.89
C LYS A 50 -9.11 -4.00 -6.42
N VAL A 51 -8.60 -5.07 -5.81
CA VAL A 51 -9.41 -6.23 -5.40
C VAL A 51 -10.12 -5.99 -4.07
N HIS A 52 -9.50 -5.27 -3.13
CA HIS A 52 -9.98 -5.15 -1.75
C HIS A 52 -10.56 -3.76 -1.40
N SER A 53 -10.81 -2.90 -2.39
CA SER A 53 -11.44 -1.61 -2.16
C SER A 53 -12.21 -1.12 -3.38
N HIS A 54 -13.12 -0.19 -3.17
CA HIS A 54 -13.81 0.56 -4.21
C HIS A 54 -13.17 1.95 -4.41
N PRO A 55 -13.31 2.55 -5.61
CA PRO A 55 -12.96 3.95 -5.80
C PRO A 55 -13.63 4.84 -4.74
N ARG A 56 -12.89 5.84 -4.25
CA ARG A 56 -13.23 6.78 -3.17
C ARG A 56 -13.18 6.20 -1.75
N ASP A 57 -12.86 4.92 -1.58
CA ASP A 57 -12.58 4.39 -0.24
C ASP A 57 -11.38 5.09 0.40
N ARG A 58 -11.35 5.06 1.73
CA ARG A 58 -10.19 5.49 2.53
C ARG A 58 -9.48 4.28 3.08
N LEU A 59 -8.22 4.12 2.69
CA LEU A 59 -7.35 3.02 3.09
C LEU A 59 -6.44 3.44 4.24
N LEU A 60 -5.83 2.46 4.90
CA LEU A 60 -4.95 2.67 6.05
C LEU A 60 -3.76 1.70 5.99
N ASP A 61 -2.56 2.23 6.20
CA ASP A 61 -1.35 1.44 6.37
C ASP A 61 -0.53 2.01 7.54
N PHE A 62 -0.33 1.21 8.58
CA PHE A 62 0.42 1.59 9.77
C PHE A 62 1.94 1.40 9.65
N PHE A 63 2.39 0.77 8.57
CA PHE A 63 3.79 0.44 8.30
C PHE A 63 4.15 0.87 6.87
N ALA A 64 3.80 2.11 6.54
CA ALA A 64 3.77 2.59 5.17
C ALA A 64 5.14 2.62 4.48
N GLY A 65 6.23 2.76 5.25
CA GLY A 65 7.60 2.70 4.77
C GLY A 65 7.85 3.64 3.59
N SER A 66 8.13 3.06 2.43
CA SER A 66 8.35 3.78 1.16
C SER A 66 7.12 4.49 0.58
N GLY A 67 5.92 4.30 1.14
CA GLY A 67 4.67 4.86 0.63
C GLY A 67 4.10 4.18 -0.62
N THR A 68 4.61 3.00 -1.04
CA THR A 68 4.09 2.31 -2.25
C THR A 68 2.58 2.07 -2.16
N PHE A 69 2.05 1.72 -0.98
CA PHE A 69 0.62 1.47 -0.81
C PHE A 69 -0.22 2.73 -1.07
N GLY A 70 0.26 3.88 -0.60
CA GLY A 70 -0.35 5.17 -0.85
C GLY A 70 -0.35 5.56 -2.32
N GLU A 71 0.74 5.30 -3.03
CA GLU A 71 0.82 5.55 -4.48
C GLU A 71 -0.19 4.66 -5.23
N ALA A 72 -0.26 3.37 -4.89
CA ALA A 72 -1.24 2.45 -5.47
C ALA A 72 -2.68 2.89 -5.20
N ALA A 73 -2.97 3.35 -3.99
CA ALA A 73 -4.29 3.89 -3.61
C ALA A 73 -4.65 5.11 -4.46
N ALA A 74 -3.75 6.10 -4.53
CA ALA A 74 -3.98 7.36 -5.22
C ALA A 74 -4.16 7.15 -6.74
N LYS A 75 -3.34 6.31 -7.37
CA LYS A 75 -3.48 5.94 -8.80
C LYS A 75 -4.84 5.34 -9.15
N HIS A 76 -5.53 4.75 -8.18
CA HIS A 76 -6.83 4.15 -8.37
C HIS A 76 -7.97 4.96 -7.73
N GLY A 77 -7.74 6.22 -7.39
CA GLY A 77 -8.78 7.11 -6.87
C GLY A 77 -9.27 6.74 -5.47
N ARG A 78 -8.39 6.18 -4.63
CA ARG A 78 -8.63 5.99 -3.20
C ARG A 78 -7.84 7.03 -2.41
N SER A 79 -8.37 7.43 -1.26
CA SER A 79 -7.58 8.18 -0.26
C SER A 79 -6.89 7.21 0.69
N CYS A 80 -5.83 7.63 1.36
CA CYS A 80 -5.16 6.80 2.36
C CYS A 80 -4.69 7.62 3.55
N ILE A 81 -4.62 6.96 4.71
CA ILE A 81 -3.85 7.38 5.87
C ILE A 81 -2.64 6.45 5.94
N LEU A 82 -1.45 7.04 5.96
CA LEU A 82 -0.19 6.31 5.97
C LEU A 82 0.57 6.73 7.23
N VAL A 83 0.97 5.75 8.02
CA VAL A 83 1.70 5.96 9.27
C VAL A 83 3.00 5.19 9.20
N ASP A 84 4.05 5.80 9.73
CA ASP A 84 5.33 5.16 9.98
C ASP A 84 6.02 5.89 11.13
N GLU A 85 6.75 5.16 11.98
CA GLU A 85 7.52 5.77 13.07
C GLU A 85 8.84 6.37 12.60
N SER A 86 9.38 5.87 11.48
CA SER A 86 10.70 6.23 10.98
C SER A 86 10.66 7.58 10.27
N PRO A 87 11.41 8.59 10.74
CA PRO A 87 11.52 9.87 10.03
C PRO A 87 12.08 9.71 8.60
N VAL A 88 12.89 8.67 8.37
CA VAL A 88 13.42 8.34 7.04
C VAL A 88 12.31 7.82 6.13
N ALA A 89 11.43 6.94 6.62
CA ALA A 89 10.25 6.48 5.89
C ALA A 89 9.36 7.67 5.50
N ILE A 90 9.02 8.52 6.46
CA ILE A 90 8.17 9.69 6.24
C ILE A 90 8.75 10.60 5.13
N ARG A 91 10.05 10.89 5.16
CA ARG A 91 10.70 11.73 4.12
C ARG A 91 10.67 11.08 2.74
N ILE A 92 10.91 9.77 2.65
CA ILE A 92 10.88 9.04 1.38
C ILE A 92 9.45 9.00 0.83
N MET A 93 8.48 8.69 1.68
CA MET A 93 7.06 8.65 1.35
C MET A 93 6.53 10.02 0.92
N GLU A 94 6.89 11.10 1.63
CA GLU A 94 6.55 12.48 1.26
C GLU A 94 7.05 12.81 -0.15
N LYS A 95 8.34 12.56 -0.43
CA LYS A 95 8.92 12.80 -1.76
C LYS A 95 8.21 11.99 -2.85
N ARG A 96 7.89 10.72 -2.56
CA ARG A 96 7.18 9.85 -3.51
C ARG A 96 5.77 10.37 -3.81
N LEU A 97 5.06 10.82 -2.78
CA LEU A 97 3.65 11.19 -2.87
C LEU A 97 3.42 12.67 -3.19
N MET A 98 4.47 13.50 -3.31
CA MET A 98 4.35 14.96 -3.49
C MET A 98 3.36 15.40 -4.58
N HIS A 99 3.24 14.64 -5.67
CA HIS A 99 2.35 14.94 -6.79
C HIS A 99 0.86 14.66 -6.51
N TYR A 100 0.56 14.04 -5.37
CA TYR A 100 -0.79 13.76 -4.88
C TYR A 100 -1.19 14.70 -3.72
N ASN A 101 -0.39 15.74 -3.45
CA ASN A 101 -0.64 16.74 -2.41
C ASN A 101 -0.93 16.14 -1.02
N PRO A 102 -0.02 15.31 -0.45
CA PRO A 102 -0.24 14.67 0.83
C PRO A 102 -0.26 15.70 1.96
N VAL A 103 -1.12 15.48 2.94
CA VAL A 103 -1.11 16.25 4.20
C VAL A 103 -0.23 15.51 5.19
N LEU A 104 0.77 16.21 5.72
CA LEU A 104 1.64 15.67 6.77
C LEU A 104 1.18 16.12 8.14
N GLU A 105 0.81 15.15 8.96
CA GLU A 105 0.50 15.37 10.37
C GLU A 105 1.65 14.84 11.24
N LYS A 106 2.25 15.73 12.03
CA LYS A 106 3.20 15.30 13.06
C LYS A 106 2.41 14.80 14.26
N GLY A 107 2.49 13.49 14.52
CA GLY A 107 1.90 12.91 15.72
C GLY A 107 2.40 13.65 16.98
N LYS A 108 1.49 14.15 17.81
CA LYS A 108 1.85 14.61 19.15
C LYS A 108 2.29 13.37 19.92
N ARG A 109 3.54 13.31 20.40
CA ARG A 109 3.95 12.27 21.36
C ARG A 109 3.15 12.46 22.64
N GLY A 110 1.95 11.87 22.68
CA GLY A 110 1.20 11.69 23.90
C GLY A 110 1.91 10.62 24.73
N ARG A 111 2.93 11.03 25.50
CA ARG A 111 3.28 10.26 26.70
C ARG A 111 2.06 10.35 27.62
N ARG A 112 1.10 9.42 27.50
CA ARG A 112 0.31 9.09 28.69
C ARG A 112 1.35 8.50 29.64
N LYS A 113 1.66 9.24 30.72
CA LYS A 113 2.31 8.60 31.85
C LYS A 113 1.44 7.38 32.18
N PRO A 114 2.00 6.17 32.36
CA PRO A 114 1.23 5.13 33.02
C PRO A 114 0.77 5.76 34.33
N GLU A 115 -0.55 5.79 34.54
CA GLU A 115 -1.08 6.14 35.85
C GLU A 115 -0.41 5.19 36.83
N SER A 116 0.16 5.74 37.90
CA SER A 116 0.85 5.01 38.95
C SER A 116 -0.15 4.23 39.80
N GLY A 117 -1.02 3.45 39.16
CA GLY A 117 -1.89 2.46 39.78
C GLY A 117 -1.10 1.18 39.93
N GLY A 118 -0.72 0.89 41.17
CA GLY A 118 0.02 -0.30 41.54
C GLY A 118 -0.64 -1.57 41.01
N TRP A 119 0.20 -2.51 40.58
CA TRP A 119 -0.18 -3.91 40.53
C TRP A 119 -0.32 -4.35 41.98
N ALA A 120 -1.54 -4.29 42.50
CA ALA A 120 -1.96 -5.03 43.67
C ALA A 120 -2.46 -6.40 43.22
#